data_AF-A0AAP4R2M3-F1
#
_entry.id   AF-A0AAP4R2M3-F1
#
_cell.length_a   1.000
_cell.length_b   1.000
_cell.length_c   1.000
_cell.angle_alpha   90.00
_cell.angle_beta   90.00
_cell.angle_gamma   90.00
#
_symmetry.space_group_name_H-M   'P 1'
#
loop_
_entity.id
_entity.type
_entity.pdbx_description
1 polymer ?
#
loop_
_entity_poly.entity_id
_entity_poly.type
_entity_poly.pdbx_seq_one_letter_code
_entity_poly.pdbx_strand_id
1 'polypeptide(L)'
;MKAVALIALTCLALTACGGDDSSPAASGGSGTSNNGGTGGTGGTGSGGNGGSGGSGGSGGSTLTWRYEAQPVAADKASFLTLVNNEGAKGYRYLGDYFYSAANGGTQSIFVNDGTAQTYTYQLQNAPADMTSFVNTANAQGSSGYRYEGPLTYGDLYRKDGGSSATYTYTTTGLPADANAFLTQANGQGQSGYWFLGPIVVASVQANIYMKNNASSATYTYDALAPASTVSDFIAQANSEGAKGYRAKGAMAFGTAISWVYVKDQTQSPTFTYQSATIQSTGASFVQQSNTFGGQGSAYLSDMALGTTPPLAMASFYFTPKNCTGFLCTTLNPLTQN
;
A
#
# COMPACT_ATOMS: atom_id res chain seq x y z
N MET A 1 38.57 15.35 10.79
CA MET A 1 38.18 13.99 10.42
C MET A 1 36.98 13.62 11.27
N LYS A 2 35.77 13.69 10.68
CA LYS A 2 34.50 13.59 11.41
C LYS A 2 34.08 12.12 11.49
N ALA A 3 33.85 11.66 12.71
CA ALA A 3 33.34 10.34 13.02
C ALA A 3 31.92 10.18 12.43
N VAL A 4 31.77 9.14 11.62
CA VAL A 4 30.49 8.69 11.08
C VAL A 4 29.83 7.86 12.18
N ALA A 5 28.75 8.39 12.78
CA ALA A 5 27.88 7.62 13.64
C ALA A 5 27.03 6.69 12.75
N LEU A 6 27.38 5.40 12.79
CA LEU A 6 26.59 4.30 12.28
C LEU A 6 25.26 4.29 13.04
N ILE A 7 24.16 4.65 12.39
CA ILE A 7 22.83 4.48 12.97
C ILE A 7 22.38 3.06 12.64
N ALA A 8 22.29 2.24 13.69
CA ALA A 8 21.52 1.01 13.70
C ALA A 8 20.05 1.35 13.44
N LEU A 9 19.67 1.35 12.17
CA LEU A 9 18.34 0.88 11.80
C LEU A 9 18.29 -0.54 12.35
N THR A 10 17.39 -0.84 13.29
CA THR A 10 17.02 -2.23 13.57
C THR A 10 16.27 -2.75 12.34
N CYS A 11 17.04 -3.00 11.28
CA CYS A 11 16.75 -4.03 10.32
C CYS A 11 16.62 -5.31 11.15
N LEU A 12 15.40 -5.84 11.26
CA LEU A 12 15.26 -7.29 11.35
C LEU A 12 15.78 -7.84 10.02
N ALA A 13 17.10 -7.95 9.92
CA ALA A 13 17.77 -8.73 8.92
C ALA A 13 17.29 -10.18 9.15
N LEU A 14 16.45 -10.68 8.25
CA LEU A 14 16.21 -12.11 8.15
C LEU A 14 17.55 -12.75 7.75
N THR A 15 18.28 -13.22 8.74
CA THR A 15 19.38 -14.17 8.54
C THR A 15 18.79 -15.48 8.08
N ALA A 16 18.81 -15.70 6.76
CA ALA A 16 18.59 -17.02 6.17
C ALA A 16 19.75 -17.92 6.60
N CYS A 17 19.47 -18.88 7.48
CA CYS A 17 20.35 -20.02 7.75
C CYS A 17 19.74 -21.23 7.03
N GLY A 18 20.51 -21.78 6.08
CA GLY A 18 20.16 -23.00 5.35
C GLY A 18 20.42 -24.27 6.16
N GLY A 19 19.91 -25.39 5.65
CA GLY A 19 20.20 -26.73 6.15
C GLY A 19 19.27 -27.77 5.50
N ASP A 20 19.85 -28.54 4.60
CA ASP A 20 19.24 -29.57 3.75
C ASP A 20 18.78 -30.83 4.51
N ASP A 21 17.80 -31.58 3.97
CA ASP A 21 17.98 -32.96 3.50
C ASP A 21 16.67 -33.79 3.36
N SER A 22 16.65 -34.58 2.27
CA SER A 22 15.93 -35.85 2.06
C SER A 22 14.46 -35.86 1.60
N SER A 23 14.27 -36.05 0.29
CA SER A 23 13.14 -36.83 -0.28
C SER A 23 13.41 -38.34 -0.10
N PRO A 24 12.45 -39.29 -0.26
CA PRO A 24 11.86 -39.58 -1.57
C PRO A 24 10.37 -39.99 -1.62
N ALA A 25 9.76 -39.64 -2.77
CA ALA A 25 8.86 -40.41 -3.64
C ALA A 25 7.69 -41.24 -3.08
N ALA A 26 6.50 -40.97 -3.64
CA ALA A 26 5.55 -42.03 -3.97
C ALA A 26 4.85 -41.73 -5.32
N SER A 27 4.91 -42.74 -6.17
CA SER A 27 4.38 -42.90 -7.52
C SER A 27 2.87 -43.11 -7.60
N GLY A 28 2.28 -42.68 -8.72
CA GLY A 28 1.47 -43.57 -9.56
C GLY A 28 -0.06 -43.53 -9.38
N GLY A 29 -0.78 -43.52 -10.50
CA GLY A 29 -2.16 -44.01 -10.55
C GLY A 29 -3.10 -43.30 -11.50
N SER A 30 -3.11 -43.75 -12.75
CA SER A 30 -4.05 -43.43 -13.83
C SER A 30 -5.50 -43.86 -13.55
N GLY A 31 -6.48 -43.15 -14.13
CA GLY A 31 -7.86 -43.63 -14.23
C GLY A 31 -8.74 -42.78 -15.16
N THR A 32 -8.74 -43.12 -16.44
CA THR A 32 -9.69 -42.71 -17.50
C THR A 32 -11.11 -43.24 -17.26
N SER A 33 -12.16 -42.48 -17.61
CA SER A 33 -13.12 -42.80 -18.70
C SER A 33 -14.53 -42.16 -18.52
N ASN A 34 -14.88 -41.36 -19.54
CA ASN A 34 -16.11 -41.25 -20.35
C ASN A 34 -17.52 -40.84 -19.89
N ASN A 35 -18.10 -40.13 -20.88
CA ASN A 35 -19.49 -39.92 -21.30
C ASN A 35 -20.36 -38.98 -20.44
N GLY A 36 -21.12 -38.04 -21.00
CA GLY A 36 -21.52 -37.75 -22.38
C GLY A 36 -22.86 -36.98 -22.30
N GLY A 37 -23.21 -36.15 -23.29
CA GLY A 37 -24.56 -35.56 -23.33
C GLY A 37 -24.67 -34.21 -24.06
N THR A 38 -25.11 -34.29 -25.30
CA THR A 38 -25.41 -33.23 -26.26
C THR A 38 -26.82 -32.63 -26.09
N GLY A 39 -26.98 -31.36 -26.50
CA GLY A 39 -28.14 -30.94 -27.31
C GLY A 39 -29.14 -29.96 -26.68
N GLY A 40 -29.40 -28.83 -27.35
CA GLY A 40 -30.53 -27.93 -27.07
C GLY A 40 -30.42 -26.56 -27.74
N THR A 41 -30.98 -26.44 -28.94
CA THR A 41 -31.02 -25.25 -29.82
C THR A 41 -32.22 -24.33 -29.57
N GLY A 42 -32.05 -23.02 -29.79
CA GLY A 42 -32.98 -22.18 -30.57
C GLY A 42 -33.99 -21.29 -29.80
N GLY A 43 -33.93 -19.98 -30.06
CA GLY A 43 -34.98 -19.02 -29.68
C GLY A 43 -34.70 -17.60 -30.22
N THR A 44 -35.42 -17.22 -31.27
CA THR A 44 -35.38 -15.95 -32.03
C THR A 44 -35.97 -14.75 -31.29
N GLY A 45 -35.51 -13.53 -31.60
CA GLY A 45 -35.92 -12.30 -30.95
C GLY A 45 -37.19 -11.61 -31.47
N SER A 46 -37.58 -10.53 -30.77
CA SER A 46 -38.34 -9.38 -31.28
C SER A 46 -38.32 -8.23 -30.26
N GLY A 47 -38.47 -7.01 -30.79
CA GLY A 47 -38.13 -5.75 -30.14
C GLY A 47 -39.13 -5.19 -29.13
N GLY A 48 -38.72 -4.09 -28.51
CA GLY A 48 -39.52 -3.27 -27.60
C GLY A 48 -38.78 -1.99 -27.22
N ASN A 49 -39.19 -0.86 -27.80
CA ASN A 49 -38.79 0.48 -27.41
C ASN A 49 -39.59 0.94 -26.18
N GLY A 50 -38.96 1.69 -25.27
CA GLY A 50 -39.64 2.69 -24.43
C GLY A 50 -39.29 2.66 -22.93
N GLY A 51 -38.93 3.82 -22.37
CA GLY A 51 -39.17 4.13 -20.95
C GLY A 51 -37.97 4.56 -20.11
N SER A 52 -37.64 5.85 -20.19
CA SER A 52 -37.33 6.78 -19.08
C SER A 52 -36.78 6.26 -17.73
N GLY A 53 -35.70 6.93 -17.28
CA GLY A 53 -35.56 7.33 -15.87
C GLY A 53 -34.72 6.41 -14.99
N GLY A 54 -33.39 6.44 -15.17
CA GLY A 54 -32.45 5.80 -14.25
C GLY A 54 -31.51 6.83 -13.64
N SER A 55 -31.77 7.18 -12.39
CA SER A 55 -30.93 8.00 -11.51
C SER A 55 -29.47 7.54 -11.56
N GLY A 56 -28.55 8.51 -11.64
CA GLY A 56 -27.10 8.28 -11.63
C GLY A 56 -26.66 7.56 -10.36
N GLY A 57 -26.57 6.24 -10.43
CA GLY A 57 -25.85 5.42 -9.48
C GLY A 57 -24.36 5.53 -9.79
N SER A 58 -23.59 6.06 -8.85
CA SER A 58 -22.13 6.00 -8.85
C SER A 58 -21.71 4.53 -8.70
N GLY A 59 -21.73 3.79 -9.80
CA GLY A 59 -21.16 2.46 -9.89
C GLY A 59 -19.66 2.59 -9.72
N GLY A 60 -19.16 2.29 -8.52
CA GLY A 60 -17.73 2.14 -8.28
C GLY A 60 -17.21 1.06 -9.20
N SER A 61 -16.46 1.45 -10.23
CA SER A 61 -15.74 0.52 -11.08
C SER A 61 -14.86 -0.33 -10.18
N THR A 62 -15.04 -1.65 -10.20
CA THR A 62 -14.14 -2.58 -9.51
C THR A 62 -12.72 -2.31 -10.00
N LEU A 63 -11.86 -1.79 -9.13
CA LEU A 63 -10.46 -1.59 -9.45
C LEU A 63 -9.84 -2.96 -9.73
N THR A 64 -9.11 -3.06 -10.84
CA THR A 64 -8.36 -4.27 -11.18
C THR A 64 -6.89 -3.95 -10.95
N TRP A 65 -6.30 -4.52 -9.91
CA TRP A 65 -4.89 -4.32 -9.62
C TRP A 65 -4.03 -5.23 -10.49
N ARG A 66 -3.04 -4.63 -11.14
CA ARG A 66 -1.99 -5.32 -11.87
C ARG A 66 -0.64 -4.90 -11.31
N TYR A 67 0.19 -5.87 -10.99
CA TYR A 67 1.51 -5.70 -10.40
C TYR A 67 2.56 -6.13 -11.40
N GLU A 68 3.69 -5.43 -11.36
CA GLU A 68 4.89 -5.78 -12.11
C GLU A 68 6.12 -5.61 -11.22
N ALA A 69 7.16 -6.38 -11.53
CA ALA A 69 8.46 -6.27 -10.90
C ALA A 69 9.47 -5.93 -11.99
N GLN A 70 10.34 -4.96 -11.70
CA GLN A 70 11.43 -4.56 -12.58
C GLN A 70 12.75 -4.67 -11.80
N PRO A 71 13.88 -4.91 -12.49
CA PRO A 71 15.19 -4.78 -11.88
C PRO A 71 15.36 -3.41 -11.23
N VAL A 72 15.97 -3.37 -10.05
CA VAL A 72 16.30 -2.10 -9.40
C VAL A 72 17.26 -1.28 -10.24
N ALA A 73 17.05 0.03 -10.26
CA ALA A 73 17.94 0.95 -10.93
C ALA A 73 19.26 1.14 -10.17
N ALA A 74 20.37 1.23 -10.92
CA ALA A 74 21.72 1.30 -10.36
C ALA A 74 22.07 2.69 -9.78
N ASP A 75 21.38 3.74 -10.23
CA ASP A 75 21.65 5.11 -9.82
C ASP A 75 20.38 5.99 -9.84
N LYS A 76 20.54 7.23 -9.39
CA LYS A 76 19.46 8.22 -9.33
C LYS A 76 18.80 8.49 -10.69
N ALA A 77 19.58 8.58 -11.76
CA ALA A 77 19.08 8.97 -13.08
C ALA A 77 18.31 7.82 -13.74
N SER A 78 18.87 6.61 -13.67
CA SER A 78 18.23 5.38 -14.11
C SER A 78 16.97 5.08 -13.28
N PHE A 79 16.97 5.35 -11.98
CA PHE A 79 15.78 5.20 -11.14
C PHE A 79 14.65 6.13 -11.59
N LEU A 80 14.95 7.42 -11.77
CA LEU A 80 13.95 8.38 -12.22
C LEU A 80 13.41 8.03 -13.62
N THR A 81 14.26 7.51 -14.49
CA THR A 81 13.87 7.01 -15.82
C THR A 81 12.93 5.81 -15.70
N LEU A 82 13.28 4.83 -14.86
CA LEU A 82 12.47 3.63 -14.62
C LEU A 82 11.06 3.99 -14.13
N VAL A 83 10.95 4.78 -13.05
CA VAL A 83 9.63 5.11 -12.49
C VAL A 83 8.78 5.96 -13.43
N ASN A 84 9.38 6.81 -14.27
CA ASN A 84 8.63 7.57 -15.28
C ASN A 84 8.21 6.71 -16.47
N ASN A 85 9.03 5.73 -16.88
CA ASN A 85 8.66 4.79 -17.94
C ASN A 85 7.49 3.90 -17.51
N GLU A 86 7.51 3.37 -16.28
CA GLU A 86 6.38 2.63 -15.73
C GLU A 86 5.17 3.55 -15.47
N GLY A 87 5.44 4.76 -14.97
CA GLY A 87 4.42 5.81 -14.81
C GLY A 87 3.66 6.13 -16.10
N ALA A 88 4.34 6.20 -17.25
CA ALA A 88 3.72 6.42 -18.55
C ALA A 88 2.79 5.28 -18.99
N LYS A 89 2.99 4.06 -18.45
CA LYS A 89 2.10 2.90 -18.65
C LYS A 89 0.96 2.83 -17.62
N GLY A 90 0.86 3.81 -16.73
CA GLY A 90 -0.12 3.84 -15.64
C GLY A 90 0.27 2.99 -14.43
N TYR A 91 1.55 2.69 -14.25
CA TYR A 91 2.06 1.96 -13.09
C TYR A 91 2.65 2.90 -12.03
N ARG A 92 2.25 2.68 -10.79
CA ARG A 92 2.68 3.41 -9.60
C ARG A 92 3.78 2.65 -8.87
N TYR A 93 4.85 3.32 -8.48
CA TYR A 93 5.93 2.71 -7.72
C TYR A 93 5.48 2.42 -6.27
N LEU A 94 5.70 1.20 -5.79
CA LEU A 94 5.37 0.77 -4.43
C LEU A 94 6.57 0.66 -3.51
N GLY A 95 7.77 0.45 -4.05
CA GLY A 95 8.98 0.26 -3.25
C GLY A 95 9.89 -0.81 -3.84
N ASP A 96 11.08 -0.91 -3.26
CA ASP A 96 12.05 -1.95 -3.56
C ASP A 96 11.88 -3.09 -2.56
N TYR A 97 11.64 -4.29 -3.09
CA TYR A 97 11.37 -5.50 -2.32
C TYR A 97 12.60 -6.40 -2.37
N PHE A 98 13.05 -6.83 -1.19
CA PHE A 98 14.21 -7.69 -1.07
C PHE A 98 13.83 -9.17 -1.17
N TYR A 99 14.43 -9.86 -2.11
CA TYR A 99 14.46 -11.32 -2.19
C TYR A 99 15.91 -11.80 -2.09
N SER A 100 16.13 -13.08 -1.78
CA SER A 100 17.49 -13.63 -1.75
C SER A 100 18.15 -13.49 -3.14
N ALA A 101 19.49 -13.42 -3.20
CA ALA A 101 20.20 -13.28 -4.46
C ALA A 101 19.89 -14.42 -5.45
N ALA A 102 19.74 -15.65 -4.94
CA ALA A 102 19.31 -16.81 -5.72
C ALA A 102 17.88 -16.69 -6.27
N ASN A 103 17.06 -15.80 -5.68
CA ASN A 103 15.66 -15.58 -5.99
C ASN A 103 15.40 -14.23 -6.68
N GLY A 104 16.42 -13.65 -7.31
CA GLY A 104 16.32 -12.42 -8.09
C GLY A 104 16.75 -11.15 -7.36
N GLY A 105 17.19 -11.24 -6.10
CA GLY A 105 17.68 -10.08 -5.36
C GLY A 105 16.60 -9.02 -5.14
N THR A 106 17.00 -7.76 -4.97
CA THR A 106 16.05 -6.66 -4.82
C THR A 106 15.35 -6.35 -6.14
N GLN A 107 14.04 -6.15 -6.10
CA GLN A 107 13.19 -5.81 -7.25
C GLN A 107 12.34 -4.58 -6.96
N SER A 108 12.23 -3.66 -7.91
CA SER A 108 11.31 -2.52 -7.83
C SER A 108 9.90 -2.98 -8.18
N ILE A 109 8.95 -2.81 -7.26
CA ILE A 109 7.56 -3.25 -7.40
C ILE A 109 6.68 -2.08 -7.84
N PHE A 110 5.81 -2.37 -8.80
CA PHE A 110 4.88 -1.41 -9.36
C PHE A 110 3.44 -1.95 -9.34
N VAL A 111 2.46 -1.03 -9.29
CA VAL A 111 1.03 -1.36 -9.37
C VAL A 111 0.27 -0.42 -10.30
N ASN A 112 -0.57 -0.98 -11.16
CA ASN A 112 -1.59 -0.28 -11.92
C ASN A 112 -2.95 -0.70 -11.36
N ASP A 113 -3.68 0.26 -10.80
CA ASP A 113 -4.99 0.07 -10.21
C ASP A 113 -6.12 0.74 -11.04
N GLY A 114 -5.78 1.27 -12.21
CA GLY A 114 -6.72 2.00 -13.08
C GLY A 114 -7.17 3.35 -12.55
N THR A 115 -6.62 3.87 -11.45
CA THR A 115 -7.07 5.15 -10.86
C THR A 115 -6.56 6.38 -11.61
N ALA A 116 -5.45 6.26 -12.34
CA ALA A 116 -4.96 7.27 -13.27
C ALA A 116 -4.33 6.62 -14.50
N GLN A 117 -4.40 7.34 -15.63
CA GLN A 117 -3.88 6.84 -16.91
C GLN A 117 -2.35 6.89 -16.97
N THR A 118 -1.74 7.86 -16.29
CA THR A 118 -0.28 8.03 -16.23
C THR A 118 0.15 8.59 -14.88
N TYR A 119 1.43 8.41 -14.56
CA TYR A 119 2.10 9.00 -13.42
C TYR A 119 3.42 9.64 -13.85
N THR A 120 3.72 10.82 -13.33
CA THR A 120 5.02 11.48 -13.53
C THR A 120 5.72 11.63 -12.19
N TYR A 121 7.00 11.32 -12.15
CA TYR A 121 7.81 11.37 -10.94
C TYR A 121 8.90 12.42 -11.03
N GLN A 122 9.23 12.98 -9.87
CA GLN A 122 10.38 13.84 -9.67
C GLN A 122 11.09 13.47 -8.38
N LEU A 123 12.41 13.70 -8.34
CA LEU A 123 13.22 13.57 -7.15
C LEU A 123 13.67 14.94 -6.68
N GLN A 124 13.44 15.24 -5.42
CA GLN A 124 14.04 16.37 -4.74
C GLN A 124 15.22 15.89 -3.90
N ASN A 125 16.17 16.78 -3.62
CA ASN A 125 17.26 16.45 -2.70
C ASN A 125 16.69 16.25 -1.29
N ALA A 126 17.36 15.40 -0.51
CA ALA A 126 17.00 15.22 0.89
C ALA A 126 17.08 16.57 1.63
N PRO A 127 16.04 16.93 2.41
CA PRO A 127 15.99 18.21 3.11
C PRO A 127 17.00 18.26 4.27
N ALA A 128 17.55 19.45 4.53
CA ALA A 128 18.51 19.66 5.61
C ALA A 128 17.86 19.65 7.00
N ASP A 129 16.60 20.08 7.09
CA ASP A 129 15.81 20.17 8.31
C ASP A 129 14.30 20.03 8.02
N MET A 130 13.51 19.90 9.08
CA MET A 130 12.06 19.70 8.98
C MET A 130 11.35 20.88 8.31
N THR A 131 11.83 22.11 8.51
CA THR A 131 11.26 23.30 7.86
C THR A 131 11.48 23.26 6.35
N SER A 132 12.69 22.90 5.92
CA SER A 132 13.05 22.73 4.51
C SER A 132 12.27 21.59 3.87
N PHE A 133 12.01 20.49 4.60
CA PHE A 133 11.11 19.43 4.17
C PHE A 133 9.71 19.97 3.89
N VAL A 134 9.08 20.62 4.88
CA VAL A 134 7.70 21.14 4.73
C VAL A 134 7.60 22.16 3.60
N ASN A 135 8.58 23.05 3.46
CA ASN A 135 8.62 24.03 2.38
C ASN A 135 8.72 23.36 1.01
N THR A 136 9.60 22.37 0.86
CA THR A 136 9.77 21.62 -0.39
C THR A 136 8.52 20.82 -0.72
N ALA A 137 7.96 20.10 0.25
CA ALA A 137 6.76 19.30 0.08
C ALA A 137 5.56 20.16 -0.33
N ASN A 138 5.38 21.34 0.27
CA ASN A 138 4.33 22.29 -0.13
C ASN A 138 4.57 22.91 -1.51
N ALA A 139 5.82 23.21 -1.89
CA ALA A 139 6.14 23.69 -3.23
C ALA A 139 5.81 22.64 -4.30
N GLN A 140 6.21 21.39 -4.08
CA GLN A 140 5.84 20.26 -4.94
C GLN A 140 4.32 20.04 -4.96
N GLY A 141 3.69 20.05 -3.78
CA GLY A 141 2.25 19.90 -3.60
C GLY A 141 1.43 20.93 -4.37
N SER A 142 1.86 22.20 -4.36
CA SER A 142 1.22 23.27 -5.14
C SER A 142 1.31 23.05 -6.66
N SER A 143 2.33 22.32 -7.12
CA SER A 143 2.52 21.91 -8.52
C SER A 143 1.78 20.62 -8.88
N GLY A 144 1.05 20.04 -7.92
CA GLY A 144 0.28 18.79 -8.06
C GLY A 144 1.08 17.52 -7.81
N TYR A 145 2.26 17.63 -7.20
CA TYR A 145 3.10 16.49 -6.86
C TYR A 145 2.86 16.04 -5.40
N ARG A 146 2.50 14.77 -5.25
CA ARG A 146 2.33 14.08 -3.97
C ARG A 146 3.66 13.50 -3.48
N TYR A 147 3.96 13.65 -2.20
CA TYR A 147 5.10 12.99 -1.57
C TYR A 147 4.88 11.49 -1.44
N GLU A 148 5.81 10.68 -1.97
CA GLU A 148 5.75 9.22 -1.90
C GLU A 148 6.67 8.63 -0.83
N GLY A 149 7.64 9.42 -0.35
CA GLY A 149 8.55 9.02 0.72
C GLY A 149 10.02 9.31 0.43
N PRO A 150 10.88 9.12 1.44
CA PRO A 150 12.31 9.27 1.29
C PRO A 150 12.88 8.02 0.61
N LEU A 151 13.85 8.23 -0.28
CA LEU A 151 14.64 7.17 -0.92
C LEU A 151 16.13 7.47 -0.74
N THR A 152 16.97 6.48 -1.04
CA THR A 152 18.43 6.63 -1.11
C THR A 152 18.86 7.80 -2.02
N TYR A 153 18.06 8.13 -3.04
CA TYR A 153 18.35 9.18 -4.03
C TYR A 153 17.78 10.57 -3.68
N GLY A 154 17.07 10.69 -2.55
CA GLY A 154 16.32 11.87 -2.14
C GLY A 154 14.83 11.59 -1.97
N ASP A 155 14.02 12.64 -1.96
CA ASP A 155 12.59 12.54 -1.72
C ASP A 155 11.84 12.34 -3.04
N LEU A 156 11.03 11.27 -3.12
CA LEU A 156 10.24 10.97 -4.31
C LEU A 156 8.90 11.70 -4.24
N TYR A 157 8.56 12.34 -5.35
CA TYR A 157 7.25 12.96 -5.56
C TYR A 157 6.62 12.45 -6.84
N ARG A 158 5.29 12.31 -6.84
CA ARG A 158 4.50 11.76 -7.95
C ARG A 158 3.31 12.65 -8.26
N LYS A 159 3.05 12.88 -9.55
CA LYS A 159 1.86 13.56 -10.06
C LYS A 159 1.01 12.59 -10.86
N ASP A 160 -0.29 12.62 -10.61
CA ASP A 160 -1.29 11.79 -11.28
C ASP A 160 -1.70 12.49 -12.58
N GLY A 161 -1.55 11.81 -13.72
CA GLY A 161 -1.87 12.37 -15.03
C GLY A 161 -3.35 12.71 -15.15
N GLY A 162 -3.65 13.91 -15.66
CA GLY A 162 -5.03 14.41 -15.77
C GLY A 162 -5.64 14.94 -14.47
N SER A 163 -4.94 14.83 -13.34
CA SER A 163 -5.39 15.39 -12.06
C SER A 163 -4.99 16.87 -11.92
N SER A 164 -5.94 17.69 -11.47
CA SER A 164 -5.71 19.07 -11.02
C SER A 164 -5.49 19.17 -9.51
N ALA A 165 -5.36 18.04 -8.81
CA ALA A 165 -5.17 18.03 -7.37
C ALA A 165 -3.88 18.76 -6.98
N THR A 166 -3.95 19.52 -5.91
CA THR A 166 -2.79 20.08 -5.21
C THR A 166 -2.76 19.59 -3.78
N TYR A 167 -1.59 19.63 -3.16
CA TYR A 167 -1.38 19.06 -1.84
C TYR A 167 -0.77 20.07 -0.89
N THR A 168 -1.23 20.05 0.36
CA THR A 168 -0.68 20.82 1.46
C THR A 168 -0.13 19.88 2.52
N TYR A 169 1.04 20.19 3.08
CA TYR A 169 1.73 19.36 4.07
C TYR A 169 1.95 20.12 5.36
N THR A 170 1.82 19.40 6.47
CA THR A 170 2.19 19.87 7.80
C THR A 170 2.85 18.74 8.57
N THR A 171 3.58 19.09 9.62
CA THR A 171 4.24 18.15 10.52
C THR A 171 3.92 18.48 11.96
N THR A 172 3.76 17.45 12.78
CA THR A 172 3.57 17.58 14.22
C THR A 172 4.54 16.63 14.92
N GLY A 173 5.02 17.00 16.11
CA GLY A 173 5.90 16.15 16.91
C GLY A 173 5.32 14.74 17.13
N LEU A 174 6.18 13.79 17.46
CA LEU A 174 5.73 12.43 17.75
C LEU A 174 4.89 12.39 19.03
N PRO A 175 3.75 11.70 19.03
CA PRO A 175 2.94 11.50 20.21
C PRO A 175 3.63 10.53 21.19
N ALA A 176 3.42 10.75 22.49
CA ALA A 176 4.02 9.93 23.54
C ALA A 176 3.35 8.54 23.68
N ASP A 177 2.07 8.43 23.34
CA ASP A 177 1.26 7.22 23.44
C ASP A 177 0.14 7.21 22.38
N ALA A 178 -0.61 6.11 22.32
CA ALA A 178 -1.69 5.93 21.36
C ALA A 178 -2.84 6.94 21.54
N ASN A 179 -3.16 7.38 22.76
CA ASN A 179 -4.24 8.35 22.99
C ASN A 179 -3.81 9.75 22.53
N ALA A 180 -2.56 10.13 22.78
CA ALA A 180 -1.97 11.35 22.25
C ALA A 180 -1.94 11.31 20.71
N PHE A 181 -1.60 10.16 20.12
CA PHE A 181 -1.69 9.97 18.68
C PHE A 181 -3.11 10.18 18.16
N LEU A 182 -4.11 9.54 18.77
CA LEU A 182 -5.51 9.67 18.34
C LEU A 182 -5.99 11.12 18.45
N THR A 183 -5.65 11.82 19.53
CA THR A 183 -5.98 13.25 19.68
C THR A 183 -5.38 14.07 18.54
N GLN A 184 -4.09 13.88 18.28
CA GLN A 184 -3.36 14.59 17.23
C GLN A 184 -3.89 14.27 15.83
N ALA A 185 -3.98 12.98 15.48
CA ALA A 185 -4.36 12.52 14.15
C ALA A 185 -5.83 12.82 13.83
N ASN A 186 -6.74 12.69 14.80
CA ASN A 186 -8.12 13.09 14.61
C ASN A 186 -8.27 14.61 14.46
N GLY A 187 -7.53 15.42 15.23
CA GLY A 187 -7.53 16.87 15.05
C GLY A 187 -7.10 17.30 13.64
N GLN A 188 -6.03 16.70 13.13
CA GLN A 188 -5.59 16.91 11.74
C GLN A 188 -6.61 16.36 10.73
N GLY A 189 -7.12 15.16 10.97
CA GLY A 189 -8.10 14.48 10.13
C GLY A 189 -9.39 15.27 9.92
N GLN A 190 -9.90 15.94 10.96
CA GLN A 190 -11.06 16.83 10.85
C GLN A 190 -10.79 18.07 9.99
N SER A 191 -9.53 18.48 9.86
CA SER A 191 -9.11 19.57 8.97
C SER A 191 -8.85 19.12 7.52
N GLY A 192 -9.09 17.83 7.23
CA GLY A 192 -8.87 17.19 5.93
C GLY A 192 -7.45 16.70 5.69
N TYR A 193 -6.63 16.64 6.74
CA TYR A 193 -5.26 16.14 6.66
C TYR A 193 -5.22 14.64 6.95
N TRP A 194 -4.75 13.87 5.97
CA TRP A 194 -4.41 12.47 6.10
C TRP A 194 -3.04 12.30 6.73
N PHE A 195 -2.93 11.45 7.74
CA PHE A 195 -1.67 10.98 8.30
C PHE A 195 -0.91 10.08 7.32
N LEU A 196 0.22 10.57 6.80
CA LEU A 196 1.09 9.79 5.92
C LEU A 196 1.91 8.77 6.70
N GLY A 197 2.60 9.20 7.74
CA GLY A 197 3.48 8.37 8.55
C GLY A 197 4.45 9.21 9.38
N PRO A 198 5.22 8.58 10.28
CA PRO A 198 6.35 9.23 10.91
C PRO A 198 7.50 9.41 9.90
N ILE A 199 8.27 10.49 10.04
CA ILE A 199 9.52 10.70 9.32
C ILE A 199 10.63 11.14 10.24
N VAL A 200 11.85 10.94 9.75
CA VAL A 200 13.07 11.48 10.32
C VAL A 200 13.72 12.37 9.27
N VAL A 201 13.95 13.64 9.60
CA VAL A 201 14.74 14.56 8.79
C VAL A 201 15.90 15.06 9.63
N ALA A 202 17.12 14.76 9.17
CA ALA A 202 18.34 14.88 9.96
C ALA A 202 18.23 14.14 11.30
N SER A 203 17.97 14.84 12.40
CA SER A 203 17.81 14.26 13.75
C SER A 203 16.45 14.56 14.38
N VAL A 204 15.52 15.14 13.61
CA VAL A 204 14.18 15.50 14.09
C VAL A 204 13.19 14.47 13.59
N GLN A 205 12.37 13.94 14.51
CA GLN A 205 11.27 13.04 14.19
C GLN A 205 9.93 13.75 14.30
N ALA A 206 9.04 13.51 13.35
CA ALA A 206 7.70 14.09 13.33
C ALA A 206 6.74 13.20 12.54
N ASN A 207 5.45 13.33 12.81
CA ASN A 207 4.40 12.81 11.95
C ASN A 207 4.15 13.79 10.80
N ILE A 208 4.12 13.30 9.55
CA ILE A 208 3.64 14.10 8.41
C ILE A 208 2.15 13.89 8.23
N TYR A 209 1.48 15.00 7.92
CA TYR A 209 0.13 14.98 7.40
C TYR A 209 0.05 15.69 6.05
N MET A 210 -0.82 15.18 5.18
CA MET A 210 -1.06 15.70 3.83
C MET A 210 -2.55 15.93 3.61
N LYS A 211 -2.89 17.07 3.05
CA LYS A 211 -4.24 17.39 2.59
C LYS A 211 -4.27 17.44 1.08
N ASN A 212 -5.23 16.75 0.46
CA ASN A 212 -5.57 16.98 -0.95
C ASN A 212 -6.54 18.17 -1.01
N ASN A 213 -6.09 19.29 -1.56
CA ASN A 213 -6.86 20.53 -1.60
C ASN A 213 -8.08 20.46 -2.54
N ALA A 214 -8.14 19.46 -3.42
CA ALA A 214 -9.29 19.20 -4.28
C ALA A 214 -10.34 18.27 -3.63
N SER A 215 -10.10 17.77 -2.41
CA SER A 215 -10.98 16.85 -1.71
C SER A 215 -11.63 17.51 -0.49
N SER A 216 -12.89 17.16 -0.22
CA SER A 216 -13.59 17.50 1.02
C SER A 216 -13.47 16.40 2.09
N ALA A 217 -12.68 15.34 1.84
CA ALA A 217 -12.53 14.22 2.75
C ALA A 217 -12.01 14.67 4.12
N THR A 218 -12.58 14.09 5.17
CA THR A 218 -12.10 14.20 6.55
C THR A 218 -11.85 12.81 7.09
N TYR A 219 -10.88 12.70 8.00
CA TYR A 219 -10.38 11.43 8.46
C TYR A 219 -10.57 11.28 9.96
N THR A 220 -10.90 10.06 10.38
CA THR A 220 -10.82 9.63 11.77
C THR A 220 -9.89 8.43 11.87
N TYR A 221 -9.25 8.29 13.01
CA TYR A 221 -8.28 7.26 13.33
C TYR A 221 -8.72 6.47 14.54
N ASP A 222 -8.35 5.20 14.54
CA ASP A 222 -8.39 4.32 15.71
C ASP A 222 -7.04 3.63 15.87
N ALA A 223 -6.72 3.21 17.09
CA ALA A 223 -5.47 2.56 17.45
C ALA A 223 -5.75 1.42 18.42
N LEU A 224 -5.56 0.20 17.95
CA LEU A 224 -5.84 -1.01 18.72
C LEU A 224 -4.54 -1.70 19.13
N ALA A 225 -4.61 -2.57 20.14
CA ALA A 225 -3.51 -3.47 20.44
C ALA A 225 -3.18 -4.31 19.19
N PRO A 226 -1.89 -4.58 18.92
CA PRO A 226 -1.50 -5.39 17.77
C PRO A 226 -1.91 -6.85 18.00
N ALA A 227 -2.45 -7.46 16.94
CA ALA A 227 -2.73 -8.89 16.93
C ALA A 227 -1.42 -9.70 16.83
N SER A 228 -1.38 -10.84 17.51
CA SER A 228 -0.18 -11.69 17.56
C SER A 228 -0.17 -12.83 16.54
N THR A 229 -1.31 -13.13 15.93
CA THR A 229 -1.44 -14.19 14.93
C THR A 229 -2.09 -13.67 13.65
N VAL A 230 -1.88 -14.36 12.53
CA VAL A 230 -2.52 -14.04 11.24
C VAL A 230 -4.04 -14.04 11.38
N SER A 231 -4.61 -15.06 12.04
CA SER A 231 -6.06 -15.18 12.22
C SER A 231 -6.63 -14.02 13.05
N ASP A 232 -5.97 -13.67 14.14
CA ASP A 232 -6.43 -12.58 15.01
C ASP A 232 -6.33 -11.23 14.30
N PHE A 233 -5.27 -11.01 13.52
CA PHE A 233 -5.15 -9.80 12.72
C PHE A 233 -6.27 -9.70 11.68
N ILE A 234 -6.55 -10.78 10.94
CA ILE A 234 -7.63 -10.82 9.96
C ILE A 234 -8.99 -10.57 10.63
N ALA A 235 -9.26 -11.17 11.79
CA ALA A 235 -10.49 -10.95 12.53
C ALA A 235 -10.62 -9.48 12.98
N GLN A 236 -9.57 -8.90 13.56
CA GLN A 236 -9.54 -7.51 13.99
C GLN A 236 -9.70 -6.54 12.81
N ALA A 237 -8.94 -6.73 11.74
CA ALA A 237 -8.99 -5.88 10.56
C ALA A 237 -10.34 -5.96 9.84
N ASN A 238 -10.98 -7.14 9.77
CA ASN A 238 -12.34 -7.27 9.22
C ASN A 238 -13.39 -6.60 10.12
N SER A 239 -13.26 -6.68 11.44
CA SER A 239 -14.15 -5.98 12.38
C SER A 239 -14.08 -4.47 12.20
N GLU A 240 -12.88 -3.90 12.11
CA GLU A 240 -12.69 -2.48 11.83
C GLU A 240 -13.10 -2.10 10.39
N GLY A 241 -12.80 -2.97 9.42
CA GLY A 241 -13.18 -2.82 8.03
C GLY A 241 -14.69 -2.75 7.81
N ALA A 242 -15.49 -3.48 8.60
CA ALA A 242 -16.94 -3.40 8.59
C ALA A 242 -17.48 -2.05 9.11
N LYS A 243 -16.74 -1.39 10.00
CA LYS A 243 -17.04 -0.02 10.48
C LYS A 243 -16.55 1.07 9.52
N GLY A 244 -15.84 0.67 8.46
CA GLY A 244 -15.27 1.53 7.43
C GLY A 244 -13.85 2.01 7.70
N TYR A 245 -13.13 1.35 8.60
CA TYR A 245 -11.73 1.63 8.87
C TYR A 245 -10.81 0.74 8.02
N ARG A 246 -9.88 1.38 7.32
CA ARG A 246 -8.75 0.72 6.64
C ARG A 246 -7.61 0.52 7.62
N ALA A 247 -6.99 -0.66 7.62
CA ALA A 247 -5.73 -0.90 8.31
C ALA A 247 -4.63 -0.05 7.64
N LYS A 248 -3.90 0.71 8.45
CA LYS A 248 -2.76 1.49 8.01
C LYS A 248 -1.48 0.68 8.28
N GLY A 249 -1.11 0.54 9.55
CA GLY A 249 0.09 -0.20 9.95
C GLY A 249 0.40 -0.08 11.44
N ALA A 250 1.54 -0.61 11.87
CA ALA A 250 2.00 -0.51 13.26
C ALA A 250 2.61 0.84 13.46
N MET A 251 2.35 1.39 14.63
CA MET A 251 3.16 2.45 15.14
C MET A 251 3.67 2.13 16.53
N ALA A 252 4.94 2.42 16.73
CA ALA A 252 5.57 2.39 18.03
C ALA A 252 5.38 3.74 18.72
N PHE A 253 4.99 3.69 19.98
CA PHE A 253 4.91 4.81 20.90
C PHE A 253 5.77 4.48 22.12
N GLY A 254 7.06 4.83 22.05
CA GLY A 254 8.04 4.36 23.02
C GLY A 254 8.20 2.84 22.93
N THR A 255 7.86 2.12 24.01
CA THR A 255 7.89 0.64 24.06
C THR A 255 6.55 -0.01 23.70
N ALA A 256 5.47 0.78 23.59
CA ALA A 256 4.17 0.27 23.18
C ALA A 256 4.07 0.24 21.65
N ILE A 257 3.35 -0.73 21.11
CA ILE A 257 2.99 -0.78 19.68
C ILE A 257 1.47 -0.78 19.61
N SER A 258 0.91 -0.07 18.63
CA SER A 258 -0.50 -0.16 18.30
C SER A 258 -0.69 -0.29 16.81
N TRP A 259 -1.76 -0.96 16.42
CA TRP A 259 -2.18 -1.09 15.05
C TRP A 259 -3.16 0.02 14.70
N VAL A 260 -2.80 0.83 13.71
CA VAL A 260 -3.51 2.05 13.35
C VAL A 260 -4.50 1.76 12.24
N TYR A 261 -5.69 2.32 12.41
CA TYR A 261 -6.81 2.23 11.50
C TYR A 261 -7.28 3.63 11.13
N VAL A 262 -7.83 3.77 9.94
CA VAL A 262 -8.28 5.07 9.43
C VAL A 262 -9.52 4.97 8.56
N LYS A 263 -10.44 5.90 8.76
CA LYS A 263 -11.70 5.98 8.04
C LYS A 263 -11.87 7.37 7.43
N ASP A 264 -12.25 7.39 6.16
CA ASP A 264 -12.80 8.59 5.52
C ASP A 264 -14.25 8.76 5.96
N GLN A 265 -14.56 9.88 6.61
CA GLN A 265 -15.87 10.19 7.17
C GLN A 265 -16.86 10.72 6.12
N THR A 266 -16.39 11.04 4.92
CA THR A 266 -17.23 11.56 3.82
C THR A 266 -17.78 10.45 2.92
N GLN A 267 -17.33 9.22 3.15
CA GLN A 267 -17.73 8.04 2.40
C GLN A 267 -18.21 6.97 3.40
N SER A 268 -18.81 5.90 2.88
CA SER A 268 -19.17 4.72 3.68
C SER A 268 -18.40 3.50 3.18
N PRO A 269 -17.05 3.53 3.20
CA PRO A 269 -16.27 2.43 2.69
C PRO A 269 -16.42 1.21 3.58
N THR A 270 -16.20 0.03 3.02
CA THR A 270 -15.92 -1.18 3.79
C THR A 270 -14.67 -1.85 3.26
N PHE A 271 -13.97 -2.56 4.14
CA PHE A 271 -12.73 -3.27 3.81
C PHE A 271 -12.81 -4.69 4.33
N THR A 272 -12.51 -5.66 3.48
CA THR A 272 -12.35 -7.06 3.89
C THR A 272 -10.92 -7.51 3.69
N TYR A 273 -10.36 -8.28 4.62
CA TYR A 273 -8.95 -8.66 4.63
C TYR A 273 -8.78 -10.16 4.51
N GLN A 274 -7.71 -10.54 3.82
CA GLN A 274 -7.25 -11.92 3.70
C GLN A 274 -5.72 -11.96 3.68
N SER A 275 -5.17 -13.15 3.91
CA SER A 275 -3.73 -13.38 3.93
C SER A 275 -3.32 -14.45 2.92
N ALA A 276 -2.06 -14.42 2.52
CA ALA A 276 -1.40 -15.47 1.75
C ALA A 276 0.03 -15.67 2.26
N THR A 277 0.67 -16.76 1.84
CA THR A 277 2.08 -17.01 2.14
C THR A 277 2.96 -15.95 1.49
N ILE A 278 4.01 -15.52 2.19
CA ILE A 278 5.03 -14.63 1.64
C ILE A 278 5.78 -15.37 0.54
N GLN A 279 5.92 -14.71 -0.62
CA GLN A 279 6.61 -15.28 -1.76
C GLN A 279 8.11 -15.01 -1.70
N SER A 280 8.90 -15.99 -2.12
CA SER A 280 10.36 -15.94 -2.02
C SER A 280 11.04 -15.32 -3.23
N THR A 281 10.30 -15.02 -4.32
CA THR A 281 10.79 -14.38 -5.55
C THR A 281 9.84 -13.27 -5.98
N GLY A 282 10.36 -12.28 -6.71
CA GLY A 282 9.55 -11.20 -7.31
C GLY A 282 8.51 -11.72 -8.31
N ALA A 283 8.85 -12.74 -9.12
CA ALA A 283 7.92 -13.31 -10.09
C ALA A 283 6.73 -14.01 -9.42
N SER A 284 6.98 -14.80 -8.37
CA SER A 284 5.92 -15.46 -7.60
C SER A 284 5.07 -14.45 -6.83
N PHE A 285 5.70 -13.39 -6.29
CA PHE A 285 4.96 -12.27 -5.68
C PHE A 285 4.02 -11.60 -6.69
N VAL A 286 4.52 -11.27 -7.88
CA VAL A 286 3.71 -10.64 -8.94
C VAL A 286 2.55 -11.54 -9.35
N GLN A 287 2.79 -12.84 -9.55
CA GLN A 287 1.74 -13.79 -9.89
C GLN A 287 0.65 -13.87 -8.79
N GLN A 288 1.06 -13.98 -7.52
CA GLN A 288 0.14 -14.03 -6.39
C GLN A 288 -0.67 -12.72 -6.30
N SER A 289 0.00 -11.58 -6.33
CA SER A 289 -0.65 -10.26 -6.22
C SER A 289 -1.57 -9.96 -7.40
N ASN A 290 -1.25 -10.44 -8.62
CA ASN A 290 -2.15 -10.35 -9.77
C ASN A 290 -3.37 -11.28 -9.66
N THR A 291 -3.20 -12.46 -9.06
CA THR A 291 -4.32 -13.38 -8.81
C THR A 291 -5.33 -12.74 -7.86
N PHE A 292 -4.85 -12.15 -6.77
CA PHE A 292 -5.70 -11.40 -5.82
C PHE A 292 -6.22 -10.08 -6.42
N GLY A 293 -5.40 -9.39 -7.22
CA GLY A 293 -5.80 -8.17 -7.92
C GLY A 293 -6.96 -8.40 -8.89
N GLY A 294 -6.98 -9.53 -9.59
CA GLY A 294 -8.09 -9.97 -10.44
C GLY A 294 -9.37 -10.32 -9.67
N GLN A 295 -9.28 -10.55 -8.36
CA GLN A 295 -10.41 -10.75 -7.45
C GLN A 295 -10.87 -9.44 -6.79
N GLY A 296 -10.23 -8.32 -7.14
CA GLY A 296 -10.50 -7.02 -6.53
C GLY A 296 -9.85 -6.84 -5.16
N SER A 297 -8.76 -7.54 -4.86
CA SER A 297 -7.99 -7.34 -3.62
C SER A 297 -6.67 -6.60 -3.91
N ALA A 298 -6.50 -5.48 -3.23
CA ALA A 298 -5.28 -4.69 -3.17
C ALA A 298 -4.28 -5.32 -2.20
N TYR A 299 -3.00 -5.29 -2.53
CA TYR A 299 -1.94 -5.67 -1.61
C TYR A 299 -1.82 -4.60 -0.51
N LEU A 300 -1.71 -5.04 0.75
CA LEU A 300 -1.46 -4.19 1.91
C LEU A 300 0.03 -4.14 2.21
N SER A 301 0.60 -5.26 2.65
CA SER A 301 2.00 -5.41 3.03
C SER A 301 2.29 -6.86 3.40
N ASP A 302 3.57 -7.20 3.46
CA ASP A 302 4.07 -8.37 4.18
C ASP A 302 4.28 -7.96 5.64
N MET A 303 3.74 -8.74 6.58
CA MET A 303 3.80 -8.39 8.00
C MET A 303 4.29 -9.56 8.83
N ALA A 304 5.09 -9.25 9.84
CA ALA A 304 5.42 -10.15 10.94
C ALA A 304 4.60 -9.76 12.17
N LEU A 305 3.87 -10.72 12.71
CA LEU A 305 2.96 -10.56 13.85
C LEU A 305 3.49 -11.29 15.08
N GLY A 306 3.16 -10.73 16.25
CA GLY A 306 3.62 -11.22 17.55
C GLY A 306 4.96 -10.61 17.99
N THR A 307 5.37 -10.94 19.22
CA THR A 307 6.59 -10.43 19.86
C THR A 307 7.61 -11.52 20.17
N THR A 308 7.23 -12.79 20.03
CA THR A 308 8.06 -13.95 20.39
C THR A 308 8.33 -14.79 19.15
N PRO A 309 9.60 -15.01 18.78
CA PRO A 309 9.94 -15.86 17.64
C PRO A 309 9.48 -17.33 17.81
N PRO A 310 9.10 -18.03 16.73
CA PRO A 310 8.99 -17.51 15.36
C PRO A 310 7.77 -16.59 15.23
N LEU A 311 7.98 -15.42 14.61
CA LEU A 311 6.91 -14.47 14.34
C LEU A 311 5.96 -15.04 13.28
N ALA A 312 4.66 -14.76 13.40
CA ALA A 312 3.68 -15.17 12.41
C ALA A 312 3.77 -14.24 11.19
N MET A 313 4.25 -14.75 10.06
CA MET A 313 4.51 -13.95 8.86
C MET A 313 3.54 -14.29 7.72
N ALA A 314 2.97 -13.28 7.08
CA ALA A 314 2.12 -13.46 5.89
C ALA A 314 2.10 -12.19 5.01
N SER A 315 1.74 -12.36 3.75
CA SER A 315 1.32 -11.28 2.86
C SER A 315 -0.15 -10.99 3.09
N PHE A 316 -0.53 -9.73 3.21
CA PHE A 316 -1.90 -9.31 3.48
C PHE A 316 -2.47 -8.53 2.31
N TYR A 317 -3.76 -8.76 2.07
CA TYR A 317 -4.53 -8.12 1.01
C TYR A 317 -5.85 -7.61 1.57
N PHE A 318 -6.40 -6.57 0.96
CA PHE A 318 -7.71 -6.03 1.32
C PHE A 318 -8.56 -5.74 0.08
N THR A 319 -9.87 -5.94 0.20
CA THR A 319 -10.85 -5.57 -0.84
C THR A 319 -11.66 -4.37 -0.35
N PRO A 320 -11.47 -3.19 -0.95
CA PRO A 320 -12.28 -2.01 -0.65
C PRO A 320 -13.62 -2.06 -1.40
N LYS A 321 -14.69 -1.60 -0.76
CA LYS A 321 -16.00 -1.34 -1.38
C LYS A 321 -16.50 0.04 -0.98
N ASN A 322 -17.35 0.64 -1.82
CA ASN A 322 -17.95 1.97 -1.58
C ASN A 322 -16.91 3.06 -1.25
N CYS A 323 -15.77 3.00 -1.93
CA CYS A 323 -14.57 3.72 -1.59
C CYS A 323 -13.98 4.35 -2.85
N THR A 324 -13.64 5.64 -2.77
CA THR A 324 -12.81 6.34 -3.76
C THR A 324 -11.62 7.06 -3.10
N GLY A 325 -10.54 7.27 -3.85
CA GLY A 325 -9.35 7.95 -3.37
C GLY A 325 -8.36 7.03 -2.64
N PHE A 326 -7.52 7.64 -1.80
CA PHE A 326 -6.27 7.02 -1.34
C PHE A 326 -6.47 5.76 -0.47
N LEU A 327 -7.59 5.65 0.26
CA LEU A 327 -7.84 4.47 1.10
C LEU A 327 -8.19 3.24 0.27
N CYS A 328 -8.57 3.43 -0.98
CA CYS A 328 -9.22 2.41 -1.77
C CYS A 328 -8.25 1.69 -2.69
N THR A 329 -6.95 1.92 -2.52
CA THR A 329 -5.91 1.30 -3.33
C THR A 329 -4.68 0.93 -2.50
N THR A 330 -3.78 0.17 -3.11
CA THR A 330 -2.46 -0.12 -2.56
C THR A 330 -1.70 1.18 -2.36
N LEU A 331 -1.24 1.36 -1.14
CA LEU A 331 -0.33 2.43 -0.75
C LEU A 331 1.08 1.87 -0.69
N ASN A 332 2.09 2.75 -0.71
CA ASN A 332 3.47 2.34 -0.47
C ASN A 332 3.57 1.68 0.94
N PRO A 333 3.91 0.38 1.03
CA PRO A 333 3.84 -0.33 2.29
C PRO A 333 4.87 0.09 3.34
N LEU A 334 5.92 0.81 2.94
CA LEU A 334 6.97 1.28 3.85
C LEU A 334 6.73 2.71 4.34
N THR A 335 6.04 3.53 3.55
CA THR A 335 5.93 4.97 3.83
C THR A 335 4.51 5.43 4.11
N GLN A 336 3.49 4.63 3.77
CA GLN A 336 2.09 5.04 3.81
C GLN A 336 1.15 4.03 4.49
N ASN A 337 1.62 2.82 4.78
CA ASN A 337 0.96 1.84 5.64
C ASN A 337 1.74 1.74 6.95
#